data_AF-A0A9P5Z9B5-F1
#
_entry.id   AF-A0A9P5Z9B5-F1
#
_cell.length_a   1.000
_cell.length_b   1.000
_cell.length_c   1.000
_cell.angle_alpha   90.00
_cell.angle_beta   90.00
_cell.angle_gamma   90.00
#
_symmetry.space_group_name_H-M   'P 1'
#
loop_
_entity.id
_entity.type
_entity.pdbx_description
1 polymer ?
#
loop_
_entity_poly.entity_id
_entity_poly.type
_entity_poly.pdbx_seq_one_letter_code
_entity_poly.pdbx_strand_id
1 'polypeptide(L)'
;MFPDIPVDNIRYDLLRTGSTEVTTNRILERGFLEAPPAAYHTLYPRNPTAPAAPTRAGAATTALAKKKTESLIQRYHLEERAKKVEDIKEEQLGGKAVWEDSAEKREASLKERKAQMILAARQRLLAQKEAEAKKAASS
;
A
#
# COMPACT_ATOMS: atom_id res chain seq x y z
N MET A 1 -2.43 -6.60 18.44
CA MET A 1 -2.72 -7.90 17.78
C MET A 1 -2.10 -9.00 18.61
N PHE A 2 -2.72 -10.18 18.68
CA PHE A 2 -2.28 -11.29 19.53
C PHE A 2 -1.46 -12.30 18.70
N PRO A 3 -0.13 -12.18 18.66
CA PRO A 3 0.71 -13.03 17.80
C PRO A 3 0.75 -14.49 18.27
N ASP A 4 0.55 -14.72 19.57
CA ASP A 4 0.61 -16.04 20.19
C ASP A 4 -0.67 -16.86 20.00
N ILE A 5 -1.77 -16.20 19.61
CA ILE A 5 -3.07 -16.86 19.41
C ILE A 5 -3.21 -17.29 17.94
N PRO A 6 -3.52 -18.56 17.65
CA PRO A 6 -3.73 -19.02 16.29
C PRO A 6 -4.82 -18.23 15.57
N VAL A 7 -4.53 -17.82 14.34
CA VAL A 7 -5.45 -16.99 13.51
C VAL A 7 -6.80 -17.69 13.29
N ASP A 8 -6.82 -19.02 13.17
CA ASP A 8 -8.08 -19.76 12.98
C ASP A 8 -8.96 -19.74 14.22
N ASN A 9 -8.38 -19.74 15.42
CA ASN A 9 -9.14 -19.63 16.67
C ASN A 9 -9.77 -18.24 16.76
N ILE A 10 -9.03 -17.19 16.39
CA ILE A 10 -9.55 -15.81 16.34
C ILE A 10 -10.70 -15.71 15.34
N ARG A 11 -10.51 -16.25 14.11
CA ARG A 11 -11.56 -16.25 13.09
C ARG A 11 -12.80 -17.00 13.54
N TYR A 12 -12.63 -18.15 14.18
CA TYR A 12 -13.73 -18.95 14.67
C TYR A 12 -14.51 -18.24 15.79
N ASP A 13 -13.83 -17.62 16.75
CA ASP A 13 -14.49 -16.87 17.82
C ASP A 13 -15.20 -15.61 17.28
N LEU A 14 -14.62 -14.93 16.28
CA LEU A 14 -15.26 -13.83 15.58
C LEU A 14 -16.51 -14.25 14.82
N LEU A 15 -16.53 -15.44 14.20
CA LEU A 15 -17.74 -15.96 13.53
C LEU A 15 -18.87 -16.23 14.53
N ARG A 16 -18.53 -16.59 15.78
CA ARG A 16 -19.51 -16.88 16.83
C ARG A 16 -20.02 -15.63 17.52
N THR A 17 -19.13 -14.67 17.81
CA THR A 17 -19.43 -13.47 18.60
C THR A 17 -19.83 -12.27 17.74
N GLY A 18 -19.32 -12.17 16.51
CA GLY A 18 -19.54 -11.04 15.60
C GLY A 18 -18.88 -9.73 16.04
N SER A 19 -18.15 -9.70 17.16
CA SER A 19 -17.54 -8.49 17.72
C SER A 19 -16.07 -8.71 18.08
N THR A 20 -15.23 -7.81 17.59
CA THR A 20 -13.79 -7.78 17.89
C THR A 20 -13.51 -7.44 19.35
N GLU A 21 -14.35 -6.60 19.97
CA GLU A 21 -14.22 -6.20 21.37
C GLU A 21 -14.43 -7.40 22.30
N VAL A 22 -15.49 -8.17 22.07
CA VAL A 22 -15.82 -9.37 22.85
C VAL A 22 -14.72 -10.43 22.70
N THR A 23 -14.25 -10.65 21.47
CA THR A 23 -13.16 -11.60 21.18
C THR A 23 -11.87 -11.17 21.91
N THR A 24 -11.55 -9.87 21.90
CA THR A 24 -10.36 -9.32 22.57
C THR A 24 -10.46 -9.47 24.09
N ASN A 25 -11.60 -9.14 24.69
CA ASN A 25 -11.81 -9.30 26.14
C ASN A 25 -11.68 -10.76 26.55
N ARG A 26 -12.24 -11.69 25.78
CA ARG A 26 -12.11 -13.13 26.05
C ARG A 26 -10.65 -13.61 25.98
N ILE A 27 -9.87 -13.10 25.01
CA ILE A 27 -8.43 -13.39 24.92
C ILE A 27 -7.69 -12.83 26.15
N LEU A 28 -8.00 -11.62 26.59
CA LEU A 28 -7.35 -10.99 27.74
C LEU A 28 -7.71 -11.67 29.07
N GLU A 29 -8.97 -12.09 29.23
CA GLU A 29 -9.44 -12.75 30.46
C GLU A 29 -8.95 -14.19 30.58
N ARG A 30 -8.97 -14.94 29.48
CA ARG A 30 -8.68 -16.39 29.50
C ARG A 30 -7.28 -16.73 29.02
N GLY A 31 -6.62 -15.84 28.28
CA GLY A 31 -5.32 -16.07 27.66
C GLY A 31 -5.34 -17.02 26.45
N PHE A 32 -6.49 -17.63 26.12
CA PHE A 32 -6.63 -18.53 24.98
C PHE A 32 -8.07 -18.53 24.41
N LEU A 33 -8.21 -19.04 23.19
CA LEU A 33 -9.50 -19.25 22.51
C LEU A 33 -9.73 -20.72 22.20
N GLU A 34 -11.00 -21.11 22.18
CA GLU A 34 -11.43 -22.46 21.84
C GLU A 34 -10.97 -22.83 20.41
N ALA A 35 -10.45 -24.05 20.25
CA ALA A 35 -10.03 -24.54 18.96
C ALA A 35 -11.26 -24.81 18.06
N PRO A 36 -11.23 -24.42 16.78
CA PRO A 36 -12.33 -24.66 15.88
C PRO A 36 -12.56 -26.18 15.65
N PRO A 37 -13.82 -26.64 15.49
CA PRO A 37 -14.14 -28.01 15.11
C PRO A 37 -13.56 -28.40 13.74
N ALA A 38 -13.38 -29.69 13.47
CA ALA A 38 -12.83 -30.16 12.18
C ALA A 38 -13.63 -29.68 10.95
N ALA A 39 -14.95 -29.56 11.06
CA ALA A 39 -15.82 -29.02 10.01
C ALA A 39 -15.55 -27.55 9.66
N TYR A 40 -14.92 -26.78 10.55
CA TYR A 40 -14.49 -25.42 10.23
C TYR A 40 -13.45 -25.42 9.11
N HIS A 41 -12.49 -26.35 9.17
CA HIS A 41 -11.39 -26.41 8.22
C HIS A 41 -11.82 -26.87 6.82
N THR A 42 -12.97 -27.52 6.68
CA THR A 42 -13.55 -27.86 5.37
C THR A 42 -14.18 -26.64 4.70
N LEU A 43 -14.76 -25.72 5.48
CA LEU A 43 -15.37 -24.47 4.99
C LEU A 43 -14.32 -23.37 4.78
N TYR A 44 -13.31 -23.33 5.66
CA TYR A 44 -12.25 -22.34 5.67
C TYR A 44 -10.89 -23.06 5.58
N PRO A 45 -10.44 -23.44 4.36
CA PRO A 45 -9.16 -24.10 4.18
C PRO A 45 -8.02 -23.17 4.62
N ARG A 46 -7.09 -23.72 5.40
CA ARG A 46 -5.86 -23.03 5.78
C ARG A 46 -5.02 -22.81 4.52
N ASN A 47 -4.81 -21.55 4.14
CA ASN A 47 -3.72 -21.21 3.25
C ASN A 47 -2.42 -21.35 4.06
N PRO A 48 -1.41 -22.12 3.63
CA PRO A 48 -0.12 -22.18 4.32
C PRO A 48 0.54 -20.79 4.25
N THR A 49 0.26 -19.95 5.25
CA THR A 49 1.03 -18.73 5.45
C THR A 49 2.41 -19.17 5.92
N ALA A 50 3.44 -18.71 5.20
CA ALA A 50 4.83 -18.98 5.50
C ALA A 50 5.15 -18.71 6.97
N PRO A 51 6.08 -19.47 7.60
CA PRO A 51 6.49 -19.22 8.97
C PRO A 51 6.96 -17.78 9.11
N ALA A 52 6.55 -17.10 10.18
CA ALA A 52 6.98 -15.76 10.52
C ALA A 52 8.51 -15.72 10.61
N ALA A 53 9.16 -15.15 9.59
CA ALA A 53 10.59 -14.92 9.58
C ALA A 53 10.94 -13.80 10.58
N PRO A 54 12.06 -13.90 11.31
CA PRO A 54 12.48 -12.84 12.21
C PRO A 54 12.84 -11.58 11.43
N THR A 55 12.34 -10.44 11.90
CA THR A 55 12.70 -9.10 11.41
C THR A 55 14.21 -8.90 11.52
N ARG A 56 14.93 -8.99 10.40
CA ARG A 56 16.11 -8.17 10.08
C ARG A 56 16.65 -8.40 8.67
N ALA A 57 16.99 -7.27 8.03
CA ALA A 57 17.86 -7.07 6.88
C ALA A 57 17.30 -7.24 5.46
N GLY A 58 17.50 -6.17 4.68
CA GLY A 58 17.75 -6.22 3.23
C GLY A 58 16.51 -6.30 2.36
N ALA A 59 16.14 -5.17 1.75
CA ALA A 59 15.23 -5.17 0.60
C ALA A 59 15.87 -5.96 -0.56
N ALA A 60 15.55 -7.26 -0.63
CA ALA A 60 15.86 -8.08 -1.79
C ALA A 60 14.83 -7.75 -2.88
N THR A 61 15.26 -7.00 -3.88
CA THR A 61 14.49 -6.77 -5.11
C THR A 61 14.41 -8.08 -5.89
N THR A 62 13.29 -8.79 -5.78
CA THR A 62 12.97 -9.86 -6.73
C THR A 62 12.81 -9.24 -8.11
N ALA A 63 13.80 -9.44 -8.97
CA ALA A 63 13.78 -9.06 -10.37
C ALA A 63 12.78 -9.94 -11.14
N LEU A 64 11.49 -9.62 -11.00
CA LEU A 64 10.47 -10.07 -11.94
C LEU A 64 10.75 -9.38 -13.28
N ALA A 65 10.88 -10.18 -14.34
CA ALA A 65 11.02 -9.69 -15.70
C ALA A 65 9.96 -8.62 -15.97
N LYS A 66 10.41 -7.38 -16.19
CA LYS A 66 9.54 -6.22 -16.40
C LYS A 66 8.76 -6.42 -17.70
N LYS A 67 7.56 -7.01 -17.60
CA LYS A 67 6.51 -6.79 -18.60
C LYS A 67 6.39 -5.26 -18.72
N LYS A 68 6.44 -4.70 -19.94
CA LYS A 68 6.32 -3.25 -20.16
C LYS A 68 5.04 -2.78 -19.48
N THR A 69 5.15 -2.30 -18.26
CA THR A 69 4.04 -1.73 -17.51
C THR A 69 3.68 -0.44 -18.22
N GLU A 70 2.41 -0.27 -18.54
CA GLU A 70 1.83 1.01 -18.91
C GLU A 70 2.37 2.14 -18.02
N SER A 71 2.75 3.25 -18.63
CA SER A 71 3.32 4.36 -17.86
C SER A 71 2.27 4.98 -16.95
N LEU A 72 2.67 5.55 -15.81
CA LEU A 72 1.74 6.24 -14.92
C LEU A 72 0.99 7.38 -15.64
N ILE A 73 1.63 7.99 -16.63
CA ILE A 73 1.04 9.05 -17.45
C ILE A 73 -0.12 8.51 -18.28
N GLN A 74 0.04 7.32 -18.87
CA GLN A 74 -1.01 6.64 -19.61
C GLN A 74 -2.13 6.17 -18.69
N ARG A 75 -1.80 5.57 -17.53
CA ARG A 75 -2.78 5.12 -16.53
C ARG A 75 -3.70 6.21 -16.02
N TYR A 76 -3.16 7.40 -15.83
CA TYR A 76 -3.90 8.55 -15.30
C TYR A 76 -4.30 9.56 -16.39
N HIS A 77 -4.12 9.23 -17.67
CA HIS A 77 -4.45 10.08 -18.81
C HIS A 77 -3.82 11.50 -18.72
N LEU A 78 -2.57 11.61 -18.26
CA LEU A 78 -1.87 12.88 -18.01
C LEU A 78 -1.05 13.38 -19.20
N GLU A 79 -1.26 12.82 -20.40
CA GLU A 79 -0.47 13.09 -21.60
C GLU A 79 -0.51 14.57 -22.02
N GLU A 80 -1.69 15.19 -22.01
CA GLU A 80 -1.87 16.60 -22.38
C GLU A 80 -1.22 17.54 -21.36
N ARG A 81 -1.42 17.26 -20.06
CA ARG A 81 -0.84 18.06 -18.98
C ARG A 81 0.69 17.95 -18.97
N ALA A 82 1.24 16.79 -19.30
CA ALA A 82 2.67 16.61 -19.37
C ALA A 82 3.34 17.37 -20.53
N LYS A 83 2.62 17.62 -21.63
CA LYS A 83 3.11 18.45 -22.75
C LYS A 83 3.11 19.94 -22.42
N LYS A 84 2.22 20.37 -21.54
CA LYS A 84 2.04 21.79 -21.17
C LYS A 84 3.14 22.32 -20.24
N VAL A 85 4.04 21.44 -19.74
CA VAL A 85 5.16 21.78 -18.82
C VAL A 85 4.70 22.76 -17.75
N GLU A 86 3.75 22.33 -16.92
CA GLU A 86 3.42 23.12 -15.74
C GLU A 86 4.54 22.91 -14.70
N ASP A 87 5.23 23.99 -14.33
CA ASP A 87 6.23 23.98 -13.25
C ASP A 87 5.51 23.81 -11.91
N ILE A 88 5.38 22.56 -11.48
CA ILE A 88 4.73 22.20 -10.22
C ILE A 88 5.75 22.34 -9.10
N LYS A 89 5.59 23.38 -8.28
CA LYS A 89 6.44 23.63 -7.11
C LYS A 89 6.26 22.52 -6.08
N GLU A 90 7.37 21.95 -5.62
CA GLU A 90 7.39 20.81 -4.68
C GLU A 90 6.65 21.10 -3.35
N GLU A 91 6.59 22.36 -2.94
CA GLU A 91 5.87 22.79 -1.73
C GLU A 91 4.35 22.51 -1.79
N GLN A 92 3.75 22.50 -2.99
CA GLN A 92 2.32 22.23 -3.16
C GLN A 92 1.99 20.73 -3.09
N LEU A 93 2.98 19.85 -3.35
CA LEU A 93 2.79 18.40 -3.32
C LEU A 93 2.66 17.88 -1.88
N GLY A 94 3.39 18.51 -0.94
CA GLY A 94 3.51 18.08 0.46
C GLY A 94 2.65 18.83 1.48
N GLY A 95 1.88 19.84 1.06
CA GLY A 95 1.06 20.67 1.97
C GLY A 95 0.05 19.87 2.81
N LYS A 96 -0.38 20.42 3.97
CA LYS A 96 -1.39 19.82 4.85
C LYS A 96 -2.63 19.46 4.04
N ALA A 97 -2.94 18.17 3.90
CA ALA A 97 -4.14 17.72 3.24
C ALA A 97 -5.35 18.16 4.06
N VAL A 98 -6.16 19.07 3.52
CA VAL A 98 -7.46 19.39 4.10
C VAL A 98 -8.40 18.24 3.72
N TRP A 99 -9.04 17.64 4.72
CA TRP A 99 -10.01 16.59 4.49
C TRP A 99 -11.30 17.24 3.99
N GLU A 100 -11.64 17.00 2.72
CA GLU A 100 -12.86 17.56 2.11
C GLU A 100 -14.13 17.00 2.75
N ASP A 101 -15.21 17.78 2.79
CA ASP A 101 -16.46 17.40 3.47
C ASP A 101 -17.26 16.31 2.76
N SER A 102 -17.21 16.25 1.42
CA SER A 102 -17.91 15.24 0.62
C SER A 102 -16.97 14.21 -0.01
N ALA A 103 -17.49 12.99 -0.23
CA ALA A 103 -16.71 11.91 -0.85
C ALA A 103 -16.22 12.29 -2.25
N GLU A 104 -17.08 12.92 -3.07
CA GLU A 104 -16.75 13.35 -4.43
C GLU A 104 -15.62 14.39 -4.44
N LYS A 105 -15.68 15.40 -3.56
CA LYS A 105 -14.63 16.42 -3.45
C LYS A 105 -13.30 15.82 -2.99
N ARG A 106 -13.35 14.85 -2.07
CA ARG A 106 -12.16 14.13 -1.59
C ARG A 106 -11.54 13.28 -2.69
N GLU A 107 -12.35 12.61 -3.49
CA GLU A 107 -11.84 11.86 -4.64
C GLU A 107 -11.20 12.79 -5.68
N ALA A 108 -11.83 13.92 -5.98
CA ALA A 108 -11.30 14.91 -6.91
C ALA A 108 -9.96 15.48 -6.41
N SER A 109 -9.86 15.86 -5.14
CA SER A 109 -8.62 16.40 -4.56
C SER A 109 -7.50 15.36 -4.54
N LEU A 110 -7.80 14.09 -4.25
CA LEU A 110 -6.82 13.01 -4.31
C LEU A 110 -6.36 12.71 -5.74
N LYS A 111 -7.26 12.75 -6.73
CA LYS A 111 -6.92 12.57 -8.14
C LYS A 111 -5.97 13.68 -8.61
N GLU A 112 -6.29 14.93 -8.29
CA GLU A 112 -5.47 16.09 -8.66
C GLU A 112 -4.07 16.02 -8.01
N ARG A 113 -3.99 15.70 -6.71
CA ARG A 113 -2.71 15.55 -6.01
C ARG A 113 -1.85 14.44 -6.60
N LYS A 114 -2.45 13.30 -6.94
CA LYS A 114 -1.74 12.20 -7.62
C LYS A 114 -1.21 12.64 -8.98
N ALA A 115 -2.01 13.37 -9.76
CA ALA A 115 -1.60 13.90 -11.05
C ALA A 115 -0.39 14.83 -10.92
N GLN A 116 -0.44 15.77 -9.98
CA GLN A 116 0.66 16.70 -9.71
C GLN A 116 1.94 15.96 -9.30
N MET A 117 1.83 14.98 -8.41
CA MET A 117 2.97 14.17 -7.96
C MET A 117 3.64 13.42 -9.12
N ILE A 118 2.85 12.82 -10.02
CA ILE A 118 3.37 12.06 -11.16
C ILE A 118 4.14 12.99 -12.12
N LEU A 119 3.61 14.19 -12.37
CA LEU A 119 4.24 15.16 -13.26
C LEU A 119 5.55 15.70 -12.67
N ALA A 120 5.56 16.07 -11.39
CA ALA A 120 6.77 16.52 -10.71
C ALA A 120 7.85 15.42 -10.66
N ALA A 121 7.47 14.18 -10.36
CA ALA A 121 8.39 13.05 -10.41
C ALA A 121 8.99 12.83 -11.81
N ARG A 122 8.19 13.02 -12.87
CA ARG A 122 8.68 12.96 -14.26
C ARG A 122 9.72 14.05 -14.53
N GLN A 123 9.44 15.30 -14.14
CA GLN A 123 10.37 16.42 -14.30
C GLN A 123 11.70 16.14 -13.60
N ARG A 124 11.65 15.69 -12.33
CA ARG A 124 12.85 15.33 -11.56
C ARG A 124 13.66 14.23 -12.23
N LEU A 125 13.01 13.19 -12.75
CA LEU A 125 13.68 12.09 -13.44
C LEU A 125 14.40 12.58 -14.71
N LEU A 126 13.76 13.45 -15.50
CA LEU A 126 14.38 14.02 -16.70
C LEU A 126 15.62 14.85 -16.33
N ALA A 127 15.51 15.72 -15.33
CA ALA A 127 16.65 16.51 -14.85
C ALA A 127 17.81 15.64 -14.34
N GLN A 128 17.51 14.55 -13.62
CA GLN A 128 18.52 13.58 -13.17
C GLN A 128 19.21 12.90 -14.35
N LYS A 129 18.45 12.45 -15.35
CA LYS A 129 19.02 11.81 -16.56
C LYS A 129 19.91 12.75 -17.35
N GLU A 130 19.54 14.02 -17.48
CA GLU A 130 20.37 15.01 -18.14
C GLU A 130 21.66 15.28 -17.36
N ALA A 131 21.59 15.35 -16.03
CA ALA A 131 22.77 15.49 -15.19
C ALA A 131 23.70 14.27 -15.28
N GLU A 132 23.15 13.06 -15.27
CA GLU A 132 23.91 11.82 -15.46
C GLU A 132 24.56 11.75 -16.85
N ALA A 133 23.84 12.11 -17.91
CA ALA A 133 24.37 12.14 -19.27
C ALA A 133 25.51 13.17 -19.42
N LYS A 134 25.36 14.36 -18.82
CA LYS A 134 26.42 15.38 -18.81
C LYS A 134 27.66 14.90 -18.03
N LYS A 135 27.47 14.23 -16.90
CA LYS A 135 28.56 13.68 -16.08
C LYS A 135 29.28 12.52 -16.78
N ALA A 136 28.55 11.68 -17.51
CA ALA A 136 29.10 10.59 -18.31
C ALA A 136 29.85 11.09 -19.56
N ALA A 137 29.48 12.26 -20.10
CA ALA A 137 30.18 12.87 -21.23
C ALA A 137 31.46 13.65 -20.82
N SER A 138 31.62 13.95 -19.53
CA SER A 138 32.79 14.67 -18.99
C SER A 138 33.81 13.79 -18.27
N SER A 139 33.63 12.45 -18.28
CA SER A 139 34.58 11.45 -17.76
C SER A 139 35.15 10.62 -18.89
#